data_AF-A0A6J3BTJ2-F1
#
_entry.id   AF-A0A6J3BTJ2-F1
#
_cell.length_a   1.000
_cell.length_b   1.000
_cell.length_c   1.000
_cell.angle_alpha   90.00
_cell.angle_beta   90.00
_cell.angle_gamma   90.00
#
_symmetry.space_group_name_H-M   'P 1'
#
loop_
_entity.id
_entity.type
_entity.pdbx_description
1 polymer ?
#
loop_
_entity_poly.entity_id
_entity_poly.type
_entity_poly.pdbx_seq_one_letter_code
_entity_poly.pdbx_strand_id
1 'polypeptide(L)'
;MYDLVAGDRNVKSSYYLSKKNTLELFPMLKSDNLCGGIVYYDGQQDDARMNLAIALTAARHGATIANHVSVKKLHKTNGKLSGARLKDEISGKEWDVQAKCIINATGPFTDSIRKMDDPNIKDICCPSSGVHIVLPGYYSPEHMGLLDPATSDGRVIFFLPWLKGTIAGTTDMPCQVTHSPRPTEDEILFILTEVKNYLNPDVEVRRGDVLSAWSGIRPLVSDPNKPDTQSLARNHVVHVSPSGLVTIAGGKWTTYRSMAAETIDEAIKSANLKPIYRECQTDGFLIEGAHGWTPTMYIRLVQDFGLEMEVAQHLAKSYGDRAFAVAKMAAMTGKRWPIIGKKIHPEFPYIDAEIRYGVREYACTAVDMIARRLRLAFLNVQAAAEALPAVVEIMAEELKWSEAEKARQIKTASEFLANEMGQMVNRASRDKIPINLSKAEIQTYIKRFQIIDKDRKGFVSINDIRRSLKSMGLTPSQEEISAILSEIDVTYNGQLEIQDYLQMMSAIKSGHVAYSRFARMAEMEEEHHEKEALNKKITVERSGGGL
;
A
#
# COMPACT_ATOMS: atom_id res chain seq x y z
N MET A 1 -5.78 -11.10 -31.00
CA MET A 1 -4.54 -11.87 -30.72
C MET A 1 -4.50 -12.35 -29.28
N TYR A 2 -4.66 -11.48 -28.28
CA TYR A 2 -4.68 -11.88 -26.85
C TYR A 2 -5.68 -13.02 -26.58
N ASP A 3 -6.96 -12.84 -26.93
CA ASP A 3 -8.01 -13.87 -26.80
C ASP A 3 -7.68 -15.19 -27.51
N LEU A 4 -7.04 -15.09 -28.68
CA LEU A 4 -6.65 -16.26 -29.48
C LEU A 4 -5.56 -17.08 -28.77
N VAL A 5 -4.57 -16.40 -28.17
CA VAL A 5 -3.49 -17.05 -27.41
C VAL A 5 -3.99 -17.59 -26.08
N ALA A 6 -4.95 -16.91 -25.44
CA ALA A 6 -5.57 -17.38 -24.20
C ALA A 6 -6.42 -18.66 -24.41
N GLY A 7 -7.00 -18.84 -25.60
CA GLY A 7 -7.73 -20.05 -25.97
C GLY A 7 -8.91 -20.34 -25.03
N ASP A 8 -9.00 -21.57 -24.56
CA ASP A 8 -10.00 -22.05 -23.60
C ASP A 8 -9.82 -21.47 -22.18
N ARG A 9 -8.65 -20.90 -21.88
CA ARG A 9 -8.35 -20.22 -20.61
C ARG A 9 -8.75 -18.74 -20.62
N ASN A 10 -9.36 -18.26 -21.69
CA ASN A 10 -9.81 -16.88 -21.75
C ASN A 10 -10.91 -16.63 -20.70
N VAL A 11 -10.73 -15.60 -19.87
CA VAL A 11 -11.70 -15.27 -18.81
C VAL A 11 -12.99 -14.74 -19.44
N LYS A 12 -12.86 -13.79 -20.38
CA LYS A 12 -13.95 -13.16 -21.12
C LYS A 12 -13.42 -12.59 -22.45
N SER A 13 -14.26 -12.57 -23.47
CA SER A 13 -13.88 -12.03 -24.79
C SER A 13 -13.67 -10.52 -24.76
N SER A 14 -12.65 -10.06 -25.45
CA SER A 14 -12.37 -8.65 -25.70
C SER A 14 -13.40 -8.03 -26.63
N TYR A 15 -13.70 -6.74 -26.45
CA TYR A 15 -14.70 -6.03 -27.25
C TYR A 15 -14.33 -4.57 -27.48
N TYR A 16 -14.88 -3.99 -28.54
CA TYR A 16 -14.73 -2.58 -28.88
C TYR A 16 -15.82 -1.73 -28.21
N LEU A 17 -15.42 -0.55 -27.75
CA LEU A 17 -16.29 0.51 -27.27
C LEU A 17 -16.21 1.70 -28.22
N SER A 18 -17.39 2.21 -28.62
CA SER A 18 -17.46 3.50 -29.32
C SER A 18 -16.96 4.64 -28.41
N LYS A 19 -16.53 5.75 -29.01
CA LYS A 19 -16.13 6.96 -28.25
C LYS A 19 -17.13 7.33 -27.14
N LYS A 20 -18.44 7.33 -27.47
CA LYS A 20 -19.51 7.66 -26.53
C LYS A 20 -19.53 6.69 -25.34
N ASN A 21 -19.51 5.39 -25.60
CA ASN A 21 -19.56 4.38 -24.54
C ASN A 21 -18.27 4.36 -23.71
N THR A 22 -17.12 4.64 -24.33
CA THR A 22 -15.84 4.81 -23.61
C THR A 22 -15.92 5.95 -22.61
N LEU A 23 -16.43 7.12 -23.02
CA LEU A 23 -16.58 8.27 -22.12
C LEU A 23 -17.70 8.07 -21.08
N GLU A 24 -18.71 7.24 -21.36
CA GLU A 24 -19.73 6.89 -20.37
C GLU A 24 -19.16 5.99 -19.25
N LEU A 25 -18.32 5.02 -19.62
CA LEU A 25 -17.69 4.09 -18.66
C LEU A 25 -16.46 4.69 -17.97
N PHE A 26 -15.74 5.58 -18.64
CA PHE A 26 -14.53 6.23 -18.14
C PHE A 26 -14.60 7.76 -18.41
N PRO A 27 -15.42 8.49 -17.64
CA PRO A 27 -15.76 9.90 -17.93
C PRO A 27 -14.60 10.87 -17.77
N MET A 28 -13.54 10.48 -17.06
CA MET A 28 -12.37 11.32 -16.87
C MET A 28 -11.46 11.35 -18.09
N LEU A 29 -11.64 10.46 -19.08
CA LEU A 29 -10.76 10.43 -20.24
C LEU A 29 -10.92 11.70 -21.06
N LYS A 30 -9.80 12.18 -21.59
CA LYS A 30 -9.77 13.26 -22.57
C LYS A 30 -10.58 12.88 -23.81
N SER A 31 -11.54 13.72 -24.18
CA SER A 31 -12.40 13.50 -25.35
C SER A 31 -11.71 13.80 -26.67
N ASP A 32 -10.70 14.67 -26.67
CA ASP A 32 -10.02 15.11 -27.88
C ASP A 32 -9.20 13.96 -28.46
N ASN A 33 -9.29 13.75 -29.78
CA ASN A 33 -8.64 12.67 -30.51
C ASN A 33 -9.01 11.23 -30.07
N LEU A 34 -9.92 11.07 -29.10
CA LEU A 34 -10.45 9.76 -28.73
C LEU A 34 -11.39 9.24 -29.84
N CYS A 35 -11.05 8.09 -30.41
CA CYS A 35 -11.86 7.40 -31.43
C CYS A 35 -12.75 6.28 -30.86
N GLY A 36 -12.42 5.77 -29.67
CA GLY A 36 -13.06 4.62 -29.04
C GLY A 36 -12.10 3.92 -28.07
N GLY A 37 -12.50 2.77 -27.54
CA GLY A 37 -11.67 1.96 -26.64
C GLY A 37 -11.72 0.47 -27.00
N ILE A 38 -10.68 -0.26 -26.63
CA ILE A 38 -10.66 -1.72 -26.67
C ILE A 38 -10.61 -2.21 -25.23
N VAL A 39 -11.58 -3.02 -24.85
CA VAL A 39 -11.63 -3.65 -23.53
C VAL A 39 -11.18 -5.10 -23.67
N TYR A 40 -10.21 -5.49 -22.86
CA TYR A 40 -9.82 -6.87 -22.63
C TYR A 40 -9.81 -7.17 -21.13
N TYR A 41 -9.76 -8.45 -20.77
CA TYR A 41 -9.83 -8.88 -19.37
C TYR A 41 -8.49 -9.44 -18.91
N ASP A 42 -8.11 -9.09 -17.68
CA ASP A 42 -6.89 -9.56 -17.03
C ASP A 42 -7.18 -9.87 -15.54
N GLY A 43 -6.25 -10.55 -14.88
CA GLY A 43 -6.35 -10.93 -13.47
C GLY A 43 -5.76 -9.85 -12.55
N GLN A 44 -6.49 -9.53 -11.47
CA GLN A 44 -5.96 -8.73 -10.35
C GLN A 44 -5.87 -9.59 -9.10
N GLN A 45 -4.81 -9.40 -8.31
CA GLN A 45 -4.60 -10.10 -7.04
C GLN A 45 -3.97 -9.17 -5.99
N ASP A 46 -4.23 -9.46 -4.71
CA ASP A 46 -3.41 -8.97 -3.60
C ASP A 46 -2.20 -9.90 -3.46
N ASP A 47 -1.03 -9.39 -3.86
CA ASP A 47 0.21 -10.15 -3.91
C ASP A 47 0.68 -10.64 -2.52
N ALA A 48 0.60 -9.79 -1.51
CA ALA A 48 1.02 -10.14 -0.15
C ALA A 48 0.08 -11.17 0.48
N ARG A 49 -1.24 -11.01 0.29
CA ARG A 49 -2.22 -11.97 0.81
C ARG A 49 -2.11 -13.31 0.10
N MET A 50 -1.92 -13.32 -1.22
CA MET A 50 -1.70 -14.54 -2.00
C MET A 50 -0.44 -15.27 -1.54
N ASN A 51 0.69 -14.57 -1.37
CA ASN A 51 1.93 -15.15 -0.89
C ASN A 51 1.76 -15.79 0.50
N LEU A 52 1.08 -15.08 1.40
CA LEU A 52 0.79 -15.57 2.75
C LEU A 52 -0.10 -16.82 2.72
N ALA A 53 -1.15 -16.83 1.91
CA ALA A 53 -2.04 -17.98 1.77
C ALA A 53 -1.29 -19.22 1.23
N ILE A 54 -0.36 -19.04 0.28
CA ILE A 54 0.51 -20.14 -0.20
C ILE A 54 1.36 -20.69 0.94
N ALA A 55 2.02 -19.81 1.72
CA ALA A 55 2.84 -20.23 2.86
C ALA A 55 2.01 -20.96 3.92
N LEU A 56 0.89 -20.39 4.37
CA LEU A 56 0.03 -21.01 5.38
C LEU A 56 -0.54 -22.35 4.91
N THR A 57 -0.88 -22.46 3.62
CA THR A 57 -1.28 -23.73 3.00
C THR A 57 -0.16 -24.76 3.09
N ALA A 58 1.07 -24.40 2.71
CA ALA A 58 2.21 -25.31 2.84
C ALA A 58 2.44 -25.76 4.30
N ALA A 59 2.29 -24.85 5.28
CA ALA A 59 2.40 -25.19 6.69
C ALA A 59 1.31 -26.19 7.14
N ARG A 60 0.07 -26.03 6.69
CA ARG A 60 -1.02 -26.99 6.95
C ARG A 60 -0.74 -28.38 6.36
N HIS A 61 0.06 -28.45 5.29
CA HIS A 61 0.51 -29.69 4.67
C HIS A 61 1.84 -30.22 5.24
N GLY A 62 2.30 -29.68 6.38
CA GLY A 62 3.44 -30.20 7.13
C GLY A 62 4.77 -29.50 6.84
N ALA A 63 4.80 -28.43 6.03
CA ALA A 63 6.00 -27.62 5.87
C ALA A 63 6.30 -26.84 7.16
N THR A 64 7.58 -26.75 7.54
CA THR A 64 8.02 -25.79 8.56
C THR A 64 8.35 -24.48 7.90
N ILE A 65 7.73 -23.39 8.36
CA ILE A 65 7.92 -22.04 7.80
C ILE A 65 8.35 -21.11 8.91
N ALA A 66 9.35 -20.28 8.63
CA ALA A 66 9.82 -19.24 9.53
C ALA A 66 10.08 -17.95 8.74
N ASN A 67 9.42 -16.87 9.12
CA ASN A 67 9.77 -15.51 8.67
C ASN A 67 10.76 -14.88 9.66
N HIS A 68 11.39 -13.77 9.26
CA HIS A 68 12.44 -13.09 10.03
C HIS A 68 13.65 -13.99 10.36
N VAL A 69 13.91 -14.99 9.52
CA VAL A 69 15.09 -15.86 9.60
C VAL A 69 15.95 -15.64 8.37
N SER A 70 17.22 -15.31 8.56
CA SER A 70 18.18 -15.14 7.47
C SER A 70 19.17 -16.29 7.40
N VAL A 71 19.60 -16.63 6.19
CA VAL A 71 20.73 -17.53 5.97
C VAL A 71 22.04 -16.76 6.09
N LYS A 72 22.95 -17.23 6.94
CA LYS A 72 24.26 -16.61 7.16
C LYS A 72 25.40 -17.35 6.47
N LYS A 73 25.27 -18.67 6.33
CA LYS A 73 26.30 -19.52 5.73
C LYS A 73 25.69 -20.79 5.16
N LEU A 74 26.22 -21.25 4.02
CA LEU A 74 25.94 -22.57 3.48
C LEU A 74 26.99 -23.59 3.95
N HIS A 75 26.54 -24.78 4.33
CA HIS A 75 27.41 -25.87 4.74
C HIS A 75 27.63 -26.85 3.59
N LYS A 76 28.87 -27.32 3.46
CA LYS A 76 29.27 -28.32 2.47
C LYS A 76 29.93 -29.53 3.13
N THR A 77 29.64 -30.70 2.61
CA THR A 77 30.29 -31.96 2.95
C THR A 77 30.75 -32.60 1.64
N ASN A 78 32.05 -32.91 1.52
CA ASN A 78 32.65 -33.44 0.28
C ASN A 78 32.32 -32.60 -0.98
N GLY A 79 32.34 -31.27 -0.83
CA GLY A 79 32.05 -30.33 -1.92
C GLY A 79 30.57 -30.19 -2.30
N LYS A 80 29.66 -30.95 -1.67
CA LYS A 80 28.20 -30.87 -1.88
C LYS A 80 27.51 -30.15 -0.73
N LEU A 81 26.45 -29.40 -1.02
CA LEU A 81 25.65 -28.73 0.02
C LEU A 81 24.96 -29.75 0.94
N SER A 82 25.00 -29.48 2.24
CA SER A 82 24.43 -30.37 3.27
C SER A 82 23.60 -29.65 4.33
N GLY A 83 23.54 -28.32 4.30
CA GLY A 83 22.80 -27.54 5.27
C GLY A 83 23.11 -26.05 5.21
N ALA A 84 22.61 -25.32 6.19
CA ALA A 84 22.85 -23.88 6.34
C ALA A 84 22.89 -23.44 7.80
N ARG A 85 23.65 -22.39 8.09
CA ARG A 85 23.57 -21.61 9.33
C ARG A 85 22.49 -20.55 9.17
N LEU A 86 21.54 -20.55 10.07
CA LEU A 86 20.41 -19.63 10.11
C LEU A 86 20.52 -18.69 11.31
N LYS A 87 19.97 -17.49 11.18
CA LYS A 87 19.82 -16.52 12.27
C LYS A 87 18.38 -16.02 12.32
N ASP A 88 17.75 -16.15 13.49
CA ASP A 88 16.53 -15.44 13.80
C ASP A 88 16.87 -13.96 14.07
N GLU A 89 16.39 -13.07 13.22
CA GLU A 89 16.66 -11.63 13.33
C GLU A 89 15.87 -10.96 14.46
N ILE A 90 14.87 -11.64 15.04
CA ILE A 90 14.12 -11.15 16.19
C ILE A 90 14.86 -11.48 17.49
N SER A 91 15.19 -12.75 17.73
CA SER A 91 15.86 -13.16 18.97
C SER A 91 17.40 -13.06 18.91
N GLY A 92 17.97 -12.92 17.72
CA GLY A 92 19.41 -12.96 17.48
C GLY A 92 20.04 -14.35 17.58
N LYS A 93 19.25 -15.39 17.90
CA LYS A 93 19.74 -16.76 18.01
C LYS A 93 20.12 -17.31 16.65
N GLU A 94 21.16 -18.13 16.66
CA GLU A 94 21.63 -18.82 15.47
C GLU A 94 21.66 -20.32 15.68
N TRP A 95 21.36 -21.07 14.63
CA TRP A 95 21.39 -22.53 14.63
C TRP A 95 21.71 -23.07 13.24
N ASP A 96 22.04 -24.35 13.19
CA ASP A 96 22.32 -25.05 11.95
C ASP A 96 21.16 -25.97 11.58
N VAL A 97 20.84 -26.01 10.28
CA VAL A 97 19.88 -26.96 9.72
C VAL A 97 20.58 -27.83 8.70
N GLN A 98 20.23 -29.12 8.70
CA GLN A 98 20.67 -30.07 7.68
C GLN A 98 19.60 -30.18 6.60
N ALA A 99 20.03 -30.24 5.34
CA ALA A 99 19.13 -30.36 4.20
C ALA A 99 19.74 -31.27 3.13
N LYS A 100 18.90 -32.08 2.50
CA LYS A 100 19.31 -32.92 1.34
C LYS A 100 19.43 -32.10 0.05
N CYS A 101 18.65 -31.02 -0.04
CA CYS A 101 18.61 -30.10 -1.17
C CYS A 101 18.39 -28.69 -0.63
N ILE A 102 19.04 -27.70 -1.24
CA ILE A 102 18.87 -26.29 -0.91
C ILE A 102 18.41 -25.58 -2.18
N ILE A 103 17.27 -24.88 -2.10
CA ILE A 103 16.72 -24.07 -3.18
C ILE A 103 16.89 -22.59 -2.82
N ASN A 104 17.60 -21.86 -3.68
CA ASN A 104 17.70 -20.41 -3.65
C ASN A 104 16.58 -19.78 -4.49
N ALA A 105 15.59 -19.20 -3.81
CA ALA A 105 14.46 -18.47 -4.41
C ALA A 105 14.37 -17.04 -3.84
N THR A 106 15.49 -16.34 -3.77
CA THR A 106 15.62 -15.05 -3.06
C THR A 106 15.40 -13.81 -3.93
N GLY A 107 14.78 -13.98 -5.10
CA GLY A 107 14.38 -12.86 -5.97
C GLY A 107 15.58 -11.98 -6.36
N PRO A 108 15.53 -10.65 -6.14
CA PRO A 108 16.66 -9.77 -6.43
C PRO A 108 17.96 -10.12 -5.69
N PHE A 109 17.87 -10.84 -4.57
CA PHE A 109 19.03 -11.24 -3.77
C PHE A 109 19.66 -12.55 -4.24
N THR A 110 19.21 -13.11 -5.36
CA THR A 110 19.67 -14.40 -5.89
C THR A 110 21.18 -14.55 -5.88
N ASP A 111 21.91 -13.54 -6.36
CA ASP A 111 23.36 -13.59 -6.48
C ASP A 111 24.09 -13.58 -5.14
N SER A 112 23.50 -13.00 -4.09
CA SER A 112 24.09 -13.04 -2.75
C SER A 112 24.22 -14.47 -2.22
N ILE A 113 23.22 -15.31 -2.47
CA ILE A 113 23.23 -16.73 -2.07
C ILE A 113 24.10 -17.55 -3.02
N ARG A 114 24.10 -17.25 -4.32
CA ARG A 114 25.01 -17.91 -5.29
C ARG A 114 26.48 -17.66 -4.93
N LYS A 115 26.84 -16.43 -4.57
CA LYS A 115 28.19 -16.08 -4.11
C LYS A 115 28.55 -16.67 -2.75
N MET A 116 27.56 -16.94 -1.90
CA MET A 116 27.76 -17.71 -0.66
C MET A 116 28.11 -19.18 -0.94
N ASP A 117 27.66 -19.73 -2.07
CA ASP A 117 28.04 -21.07 -2.54
C ASP A 117 29.41 -21.06 -3.26
N ASP A 118 29.60 -20.14 -4.22
CA ASP A 118 30.86 -19.95 -4.95
C ASP A 118 31.15 -18.46 -5.15
N PRO A 119 32.16 -17.89 -4.44
CA PRO A 119 32.51 -16.48 -4.53
C PRO A 119 32.90 -15.99 -5.93
N ASN A 120 33.31 -16.89 -6.83
CA ASN A 120 33.78 -16.55 -8.17
C ASN A 120 32.67 -16.62 -9.24
N ILE A 121 31.45 -16.98 -8.85
CA ILE A 121 30.34 -17.12 -9.80
C ILE A 121 29.91 -15.74 -10.34
N LYS A 122 29.64 -15.68 -11.66
CA LYS A 122 29.15 -14.46 -12.31
C LYS A 122 27.71 -14.17 -11.91
N ASP A 123 27.40 -12.90 -11.71
CA ASP A 123 26.04 -12.42 -11.44
C ASP A 123 25.11 -12.72 -12.62
N ILE A 124 23.88 -13.10 -12.30
CA ILE A 124 22.81 -13.31 -13.29
C ILE A 124 21.67 -12.32 -13.12
N CYS A 125 21.52 -11.70 -11.95
CA CYS A 125 20.46 -10.74 -11.68
C CYS A 125 20.87 -9.36 -12.21
N CYS A 126 20.01 -8.80 -13.05
CA CYS A 126 20.05 -7.42 -13.53
C CYS A 126 18.90 -6.65 -12.87
N PRO A 127 19.06 -6.17 -11.63
CA PRO A 127 17.99 -5.55 -10.86
C PRO A 127 17.52 -4.23 -11.48
N SER A 128 16.19 -4.05 -11.55
CA SER A 128 15.56 -2.80 -11.97
C SER A 128 14.51 -2.33 -10.98
N SER A 129 14.54 -1.05 -10.62
CA SER A 129 13.58 -0.39 -9.74
C SER A 129 12.34 0.01 -10.53
N GLY A 130 11.16 -0.25 -9.96
CA GLY A 130 9.89 0.25 -10.47
C GLY A 130 9.04 0.87 -9.37
N VAL A 131 8.65 2.13 -9.57
CA VAL A 131 7.82 2.91 -8.66
C VAL A 131 6.35 2.85 -9.06
N HIS A 132 5.49 2.74 -8.06
CA HIS A 132 4.05 2.95 -8.18
C HIS A 132 3.60 4.04 -7.21
N ILE A 133 2.53 4.73 -7.59
CA ILE A 133 1.80 5.67 -6.73
C ILE A 133 0.36 5.20 -6.56
N VAL A 134 -0.26 5.56 -5.44
CA VAL A 134 -1.71 5.43 -5.28
C VAL A 134 -2.34 6.81 -5.23
N LEU A 135 -3.38 6.96 -6.03
CA LEU A 135 -4.23 8.14 -6.16
C LEU A 135 -5.63 7.84 -5.61
N PRO A 136 -6.45 8.86 -5.31
CA PRO A 136 -7.87 8.71 -5.01
C PRO A 136 -8.61 7.87 -6.06
N GLY A 137 -9.57 7.08 -5.62
CA GLY A 137 -10.34 6.20 -6.51
C GLY A 137 -11.13 6.91 -7.60
N TYR A 138 -11.32 8.24 -7.50
CA TYR A 138 -11.97 9.00 -8.56
C TYR A 138 -11.12 9.14 -9.82
N TYR A 139 -9.87 8.66 -9.88
CA TYR A 139 -9.00 8.66 -11.06
C TYR A 139 -9.19 7.45 -12.00
N SER A 140 -9.95 6.43 -11.57
CA SER A 140 -10.33 5.29 -12.40
C SER A 140 -11.71 4.74 -12.02
N PRO A 141 -12.54 4.27 -12.96
CA PRO A 141 -13.77 3.54 -12.62
C PRO A 141 -13.48 2.31 -11.74
N GLU A 142 -14.44 1.92 -10.90
CA GLU A 142 -14.23 0.83 -9.91
C GLU A 142 -13.87 -0.53 -10.54
N HIS A 143 -14.26 -0.77 -11.78
CA HIS A 143 -14.10 -2.06 -12.46
C HIS A 143 -13.31 -1.99 -13.77
N MET A 144 -12.69 -0.85 -14.07
CA MET A 144 -11.95 -0.66 -15.31
C MET A 144 -10.72 0.20 -15.06
N GLY A 145 -9.55 -0.33 -15.43
CA GLY A 145 -8.31 0.43 -15.48
C GLY A 145 -8.00 0.90 -16.90
N LEU A 146 -7.00 1.77 -17.04
CA LEU A 146 -6.44 2.13 -18.33
C LEU A 146 -5.01 1.57 -18.46
N LEU A 147 -4.71 1.13 -19.67
CA LEU A 147 -3.38 0.80 -20.14
C LEU A 147 -2.93 1.88 -21.13
N ASP A 148 -1.85 2.57 -20.80
CA ASP A 148 -1.06 3.33 -21.77
C ASP A 148 0.06 2.44 -22.32
N PRO A 149 -0.02 2.01 -23.60
CA PRO A 149 1.00 1.17 -24.21
C PRO A 149 2.22 1.94 -24.75
N ALA A 150 2.20 3.28 -24.76
CA ALA A 150 3.24 4.11 -25.35
C ALA A 150 3.31 5.50 -24.68
N THR A 151 3.90 5.55 -23.48
CA THR A 151 4.22 6.79 -22.77
C THR A 151 5.18 7.66 -23.59
N SER A 152 5.44 8.88 -23.11
CA SER A 152 6.37 9.83 -23.75
C SER A 152 7.77 9.27 -24.07
N ASP A 153 8.20 8.21 -23.38
CA ASP A 153 9.47 7.51 -23.57
C ASP A 153 9.33 6.05 -24.05
N GLY A 154 8.13 5.63 -24.47
CA GLY A 154 7.85 4.31 -25.04
C GLY A 154 7.66 3.19 -24.02
N ARG A 155 7.53 3.51 -22.73
CA ARG A 155 7.17 2.57 -21.68
C ARG A 155 5.65 2.38 -21.61
N VAL A 156 5.25 1.48 -20.71
CA VAL A 156 3.85 1.15 -20.45
C VAL A 156 3.49 1.63 -19.06
N ILE A 157 2.42 2.43 -18.95
CA ILE A 157 1.83 2.81 -17.67
C ILE A 157 0.44 2.22 -17.56
N PHE A 158 0.16 1.63 -16.41
CA PHE A 158 -1.15 1.22 -15.97
C PHE A 158 -1.65 2.23 -14.96
N PHE A 159 -2.94 2.52 -14.99
CA PHE A 159 -3.63 3.08 -13.83
C PHE A 159 -4.93 2.32 -13.59
N LEU A 160 -4.93 1.55 -12.51
CA LEU A 160 -5.91 0.50 -12.24
C LEU A 160 -6.66 0.81 -10.94
N PRO A 161 -7.96 0.53 -10.86
CA PRO A 161 -8.65 0.53 -9.57
C PRO A 161 -8.02 -0.52 -8.66
N TRP A 162 -7.66 -0.14 -7.43
CA TRP A 162 -7.08 -1.05 -6.45
C TRP A 162 -7.49 -0.65 -5.03
N LEU A 163 -8.25 -1.52 -4.36
CA LEU A 163 -8.72 -1.33 -2.97
C LEU A 163 -9.29 0.08 -2.69
N LYS A 164 -10.20 0.55 -3.58
CA LYS A 164 -10.82 1.89 -3.59
C LYS A 164 -9.91 3.08 -3.91
N GLY A 165 -8.62 2.86 -4.14
CA GLY A 165 -7.72 3.82 -4.78
C GLY A 165 -7.54 3.53 -6.26
N THR A 166 -6.70 4.32 -6.91
CA THR A 166 -6.18 4.08 -8.25
C THR A 166 -4.67 3.92 -8.16
N ILE A 167 -4.14 2.74 -8.43
CA ILE A 167 -2.70 2.51 -8.51
C ILE A 167 -2.20 2.91 -9.89
N ALA A 168 -1.19 3.77 -9.99
CA ALA A 168 -0.56 4.17 -11.25
C ALA A 168 0.94 3.83 -11.26
N GLY A 169 1.43 3.31 -12.38
CA GLY A 169 2.83 2.92 -12.54
C GLY A 169 3.08 2.10 -13.81
N THR A 170 4.31 1.72 -14.14
CA THR A 170 5.51 1.81 -13.31
C THR A 170 6.67 2.42 -14.06
N THR A 171 7.63 2.95 -13.30
CA THR A 171 8.97 3.24 -13.82
C THR A 171 9.79 1.96 -14.01
N ASP A 172 10.94 2.10 -14.68
CA ASP A 172 11.89 1.01 -14.91
C ASP A 172 13.29 1.61 -15.02
N MET A 173 14.09 1.48 -13.96
CA MET A 173 15.45 2.05 -13.88
C MET A 173 16.43 1.05 -13.27
N PRO A 174 17.62 0.84 -13.88
CA PRO A 174 18.68 0.05 -13.26
C PRO A 174 18.98 0.52 -11.83
N CYS A 175 19.11 -0.41 -10.90
CA CYS A 175 19.29 -0.07 -9.49
C CYS A 175 20.28 -1.01 -8.78
N GLN A 176 20.63 -0.69 -7.54
CA GLN A 176 21.35 -1.61 -6.65
C GLN A 176 20.34 -2.39 -5.80
N VAL A 177 20.64 -3.66 -5.55
CA VAL A 177 19.79 -4.49 -4.68
C VAL A 177 19.87 -3.97 -3.25
N THR A 178 18.71 -3.69 -2.66
CA THR A 178 18.58 -3.22 -1.28
C THR A 178 17.31 -3.79 -0.64
N HIS A 179 17.33 -3.96 0.67
CA HIS A 179 16.14 -4.36 1.44
C HIS A 179 15.13 -3.20 1.61
N SER A 180 15.55 -1.96 1.37
CA SER A 180 14.74 -0.75 1.55
C SER A 180 14.75 0.10 0.28
N PRO A 181 14.16 -0.37 -0.84
CA PRO A 181 14.00 0.44 -2.04
C PRO A 181 13.08 1.63 -1.75
N ARG A 182 13.38 2.78 -2.36
CA ARG A 182 12.68 4.04 -2.07
C ARG A 182 12.23 4.71 -3.37
N PRO A 183 11.00 5.24 -3.43
CA PRO A 183 10.59 6.06 -4.55
C PRO A 183 11.32 7.41 -4.55
N THR A 184 11.53 7.98 -5.73
CA THR A 184 12.06 9.34 -5.88
C THR A 184 10.97 10.32 -6.32
N GLU A 185 11.14 11.62 -6.04
CA GLU A 185 10.18 12.64 -6.47
C GLU A 185 10.09 12.72 -8.01
N ASP A 186 11.22 12.56 -8.70
CA ASP A 186 11.26 12.59 -10.17
C ASP A 186 10.43 11.46 -10.79
N GLU A 187 10.49 10.25 -10.22
CA GLU A 187 9.67 9.12 -10.66
C GLU A 187 8.18 9.34 -10.38
N ILE A 188 7.83 9.96 -9.25
CA ILE A 188 6.44 10.30 -8.91
C ILE A 188 5.88 11.34 -9.89
N LEU A 189 6.64 12.42 -10.14
CA LEU A 189 6.25 13.48 -11.07
C LEU A 189 6.15 12.97 -12.52
N PHE A 190 7.02 12.04 -12.91
CA PHE A 190 6.91 11.36 -14.20
C PHE A 190 5.58 10.64 -14.33
N ILE A 191 5.20 9.80 -13.35
CA ILE A 191 3.92 9.06 -13.40
C ILE A 191 2.73 10.03 -13.45
N LEU A 192 2.74 11.09 -12.63
CA LEU A 192 1.67 12.11 -12.63
C LEU A 192 1.56 12.83 -13.98
N THR A 193 2.70 13.13 -14.63
CA THR A 193 2.73 13.77 -15.94
C THR A 193 2.13 12.88 -17.01
N GLU A 194 2.46 11.58 -17.00
CA GLU A 194 1.88 10.63 -17.96
C GLU A 194 0.38 10.43 -17.72
N VAL A 195 -0.07 10.29 -16.46
CA VAL A 195 -1.50 10.21 -16.13
C VAL A 195 -2.26 11.45 -16.64
N LYS A 196 -1.70 12.65 -16.49
CA LYS A 196 -2.31 13.91 -16.94
C LYS A 196 -2.59 13.94 -18.45
N ASN A 197 -1.80 13.24 -19.26
CA ASN A 197 -1.98 13.23 -20.71
C ASN A 197 -3.29 12.53 -21.15
N TYR A 198 -3.85 11.66 -20.31
CA TYR A 198 -5.05 10.89 -20.61
C TYR A 198 -6.33 11.46 -20.03
N LEU A 199 -6.23 12.35 -19.05
CA LEU A 199 -7.38 12.88 -18.37
C LEU A 199 -7.84 14.20 -19.00
N ASN A 200 -9.15 14.44 -18.90
CA ASN A 200 -9.79 15.67 -19.36
C ASN A 200 -9.21 16.87 -18.58
N PRO A 201 -8.97 18.03 -19.23
CA PRO A 201 -8.45 19.23 -18.57
C PRO A 201 -9.19 19.72 -17.30
N ASP A 202 -10.45 19.33 -17.08
CA ASP A 202 -11.20 19.63 -15.85
C ASP A 202 -10.84 18.71 -14.67
N VAL A 203 -10.17 17.58 -14.94
CA VAL A 203 -9.58 16.69 -13.94
C VAL A 203 -8.13 17.09 -13.71
N GLU A 204 -7.90 17.93 -12.70
CA GLU A 204 -6.57 18.37 -12.34
C GLU A 204 -5.77 17.24 -11.68
N VAL A 205 -4.68 16.80 -12.33
CA VAL A 205 -3.74 15.83 -11.76
C VAL A 205 -2.75 16.54 -10.86
N ARG A 206 -2.87 16.27 -9.56
CA ARG A 206 -2.23 17.05 -8.50
C ARG A 206 -1.21 16.21 -7.74
N ARG A 207 -0.06 16.80 -7.41
CA ARG A 207 0.95 16.13 -6.58
C ARG A 207 0.40 15.76 -5.19
N GLY A 208 -0.51 16.58 -4.66
CA GLY A 208 -1.18 16.35 -3.39
C GLY A 208 -2.18 15.20 -3.37
N ASP A 209 -2.53 14.66 -4.54
CA ASP A 209 -3.40 13.49 -4.66
C ASP A 209 -2.61 12.18 -4.50
N VAL A 210 -1.28 12.21 -4.41
CA VAL A 210 -0.48 10.99 -4.15
C VAL A 210 -0.62 10.59 -2.68
N LEU A 211 -1.42 9.56 -2.44
CA LEU A 211 -1.72 9.01 -1.11
C LEU A 211 -0.56 8.15 -0.57
N SER A 212 0.18 7.50 -1.45
CA SER A 212 1.37 6.71 -1.15
C SER A 212 2.24 6.57 -2.41
N ALA A 213 3.51 6.26 -2.22
CA ALA A 213 4.40 5.86 -3.30
C ALA A 213 5.37 4.78 -2.80
N TRP A 214 5.67 3.77 -3.59
CA TRP A 214 6.66 2.75 -3.21
C TRP A 214 7.47 2.28 -4.41
N SER A 215 8.65 1.75 -4.14
CA SER A 215 9.50 1.09 -5.14
C SER A 215 9.59 -0.41 -4.87
N GLY A 216 9.60 -1.19 -5.95
CA GLY A 216 9.94 -2.61 -5.93
C GLY A 216 11.11 -2.90 -6.85
N ILE A 217 11.92 -3.91 -6.52
CA ILE A 217 13.04 -4.35 -7.36
C ILE A 217 12.62 -5.58 -8.16
N ARG A 218 12.66 -5.45 -9.48
CA ARG A 218 12.46 -6.52 -10.45
C ARG A 218 13.76 -7.30 -10.63
N PRO A 219 13.76 -8.63 -10.41
CA PRO A 219 14.93 -9.45 -10.67
C PRO A 219 14.96 -9.85 -12.15
N LEU A 220 15.31 -8.95 -13.06
CA LEU A 220 15.57 -9.37 -14.45
C LEU A 220 16.80 -10.27 -14.46
N VAL A 221 16.87 -11.23 -15.36
CA VAL A 221 17.96 -12.21 -15.35
C VAL A 221 18.60 -12.39 -16.71
N SER A 222 19.92 -12.53 -16.73
CA SER A 222 20.66 -13.09 -17.85
C SER A 222 20.70 -14.61 -17.73
N ASP A 223 20.64 -15.32 -18.87
CA ASP A 223 20.66 -16.79 -18.87
C ASP A 223 22.11 -17.31 -18.76
N PRO A 224 22.53 -17.90 -17.63
CA PRO A 224 23.88 -18.44 -17.46
C PRO A 224 24.14 -19.69 -18.30
N ASN A 225 23.08 -20.34 -18.84
CA ASN A 225 23.20 -21.55 -19.65
C ASN A 225 23.47 -21.23 -21.13
N LYS A 226 23.46 -19.96 -21.52
CA LYS A 226 23.73 -19.52 -22.90
C LYS A 226 24.98 -18.65 -22.95
N PRO A 227 25.85 -18.81 -23.97
CA PRO A 227 27.06 -18.00 -24.13
C PRO A 227 26.75 -16.52 -24.45
N ASP A 228 25.57 -16.22 -24.98
CA ASP A 228 25.17 -14.87 -25.37
C ASP A 228 24.49 -14.11 -24.22
N THR A 229 25.34 -13.56 -23.36
CA THR A 229 24.97 -12.86 -22.10
C THR A 229 24.17 -11.57 -22.27
N GLN A 230 23.90 -11.10 -23.49
CA GLN A 230 23.23 -9.81 -23.74
C GLN A 230 21.70 -9.90 -23.88
N SER A 231 21.13 -11.09 -24.11
CA SER A 231 19.68 -11.25 -24.14
C SER A 231 19.16 -11.53 -22.73
N LEU A 232 18.60 -10.50 -22.07
CA LEU A 232 17.85 -10.68 -20.83
C LEU A 232 16.79 -11.76 -21.08
N ALA A 233 16.80 -12.82 -20.27
CA ALA A 233 15.77 -13.84 -20.34
C ALA A 233 14.45 -13.18 -19.92
N ARG A 234 13.49 -13.14 -20.84
CA ARG A 234 12.12 -12.65 -20.54
C ARG A 234 11.35 -13.60 -19.60
N ASN A 235 11.91 -14.78 -19.33
CA ASN A 235 11.34 -15.85 -18.50
C ASN A 235 12.21 -16.09 -17.24
N HIS A 236 11.83 -17.06 -16.41
CA HIS A 236 12.67 -17.54 -15.30
C HIS A 236 13.80 -18.45 -15.79
N VAL A 237 14.80 -18.63 -14.94
CA VAL A 237 15.92 -19.56 -15.11
C VAL A 237 15.96 -20.48 -13.90
N VAL A 238 16.17 -21.78 -14.14
CA VAL A 238 16.55 -22.76 -13.12
C VAL A 238 17.98 -23.21 -13.39
N HIS A 239 18.87 -23.08 -12.41
CA HIS A 239 20.28 -23.45 -12.52
C HIS A 239 20.73 -24.25 -11.30
N VAL A 240 21.43 -25.36 -11.53
CA VAL A 240 21.99 -26.21 -10.47
C VAL A 240 23.51 -26.06 -10.44
N SER A 241 24.06 -25.60 -9.31
CA SER A 241 25.51 -25.46 -9.17
C SER A 241 26.22 -26.82 -9.02
N PRO A 242 27.55 -26.90 -9.25
CA PRO A 242 28.31 -28.13 -9.01
C PRO A 242 28.20 -28.67 -7.58
N SER A 243 27.97 -27.80 -6.59
CA SER A 243 27.76 -28.20 -5.18
C SER A 243 26.33 -28.69 -4.91
N GLY A 244 25.40 -28.54 -5.85
CA GLY A 244 24.00 -28.94 -5.73
C GLY A 244 23.04 -27.82 -5.29
N LEU A 245 23.43 -26.54 -5.39
CA LEU A 245 22.51 -25.42 -5.13
C LEU A 245 21.53 -25.30 -6.30
N VAL A 246 20.25 -25.53 -6.07
CA VAL A 246 19.20 -25.23 -7.06
C VAL A 246 18.83 -23.77 -6.93
N THR A 247 18.96 -22.99 -8.00
CA THR A 247 18.60 -21.57 -8.01
C THR A 247 17.48 -21.34 -9.01
N ILE A 248 16.42 -20.67 -8.56
CA ILE A 248 15.39 -20.09 -9.42
C ILE A 248 15.52 -18.57 -9.42
N ALA A 249 15.64 -17.99 -10.61
CA ALA A 249 15.85 -16.57 -10.80
C ALA A 249 14.93 -16.01 -11.89
N GLY A 250 14.49 -14.76 -11.75
CA GLY A 250 13.58 -14.11 -12.70
C GLY A 250 12.13 -14.58 -12.57
N GLY A 251 11.42 -14.54 -13.70
CA GLY A 251 10.00 -14.91 -13.78
C GLY A 251 9.04 -13.82 -13.30
N LYS A 252 7.78 -14.21 -13.10
CA LYS A 252 6.67 -13.30 -12.78
C LYS A 252 5.71 -13.95 -11.79
N TRP A 253 4.96 -13.12 -11.07
CA TRP A 253 3.85 -13.57 -10.24
C TRP A 253 2.87 -14.43 -11.02
N THR A 254 2.47 -14.04 -12.24
CA THR A 254 1.49 -14.81 -13.04
C THR A 254 1.93 -16.25 -13.35
N THR A 255 3.25 -16.52 -13.39
CA THR A 255 3.80 -17.83 -13.74
C THR A 255 4.36 -18.61 -12.55
N TYR A 256 4.20 -18.10 -11.31
CA TYR A 256 4.87 -18.62 -10.12
C TYR A 256 4.66 -20.13 -9.91
N ARG A 257 3.45 -20.65 -10.16
CA ARG A 257 3.11 -22.08 -9.98
C ARG A 257 3.90 -22.97 -10.95
N SER A 258 3.97 -22.59 -12.22
CA SER A 258 4.74 -23.33 -13.24
C SER A 258 6.22 -23.30 -12.90
N MET A 259 6.72 -22.11 -12.53
CA MET A 259 8.10 -21.93 -12.10
C MET A 259 8.45 -22.81 -10.89
N ALA A 260 7.55 -22.91 -9.91
CA ALA A 260 7.73 -23.76 -8.75
C ALA A 260 7.74 -25.26 -9.13
N ALA A 261 6.85 -25.70 -10.02
CA ALA A 261 6.83 -27.08 -10.50
C ALA A 261 8.16 -27.48 -11.16
N GLU A 262 8.65 -26.66 -12.11
CA GLU A 262 9.92 -26.90 -12.79
C GLU A 262 11.12 -26.90 -11.82
N THR A 263 11.12 -26.00 -10.84
CA THR A 263 12.18 -25.92 -9.82
C THR A 263 12.19 -27.16 -8.91
N ILE A 264 11.01 -27.64 -8.52
CA ILE A 264 10.89 -28.85 -7.70
C ILE A 264 11.29 -30.10 -8.49
N ASP A 265 10.92 -30.19 -9.77
CA ASP A 265 11.36 -31.29 -10.63
C ASP A 265 12.89 -31.34 -10.73
N GLU A 266 13.55 -30.19 -10.86
CA GLU A 266 15.00 -30.10 -10.89
C GLU A 266 15.65 -30.40 -9.53
N ALA A 267 15.02 -30.00 -8.43
CA ALA A 267 15.44 -30.36 -7.08
C ALA A 267 15.34 -31.88 -6.82
N ILE A 268 14.28 -32.51 -7.30
CA ILE A 268 14.09 -33.97 -7.20
C ILE A 268 15.20 -34.70 -7.95
N LYS A 269 15.50 -34.27 -9.18
CA LYS A 269 16.57 -34.86 -10.00
C LYS A 269 17.95 -34.65 -9.38
N SER A 270 18.29 -33.41 -9.04
CA SER A 270 19.64 -33.04 -8.60
C SER A 270 20.03 -33.64 -7.25
N ALA A 271 19.07 -33.79 -6.32
CA ALA A 271 19.30 -34.38 -5.00
C ALA A 271 18.81 -35.84 -4.88
N ASN A 272 18.41 -36.48 -5.99
CA ASN A 272 17.88 -37.85 -6.04
C ASN A 272 16.79 -38.10 -4.98
N LEU A 273 15.86 -37.16 -4.86
CA LEU A 273 14.76 -37.25 -3.90
C LEU A 273 13.70 -38.26 -4.39
N LYS A 274 12.98 -38.85 -3.45
CA LYS A 274 11.92 -39.84 -3.73
C LYS A 274 10.57 -39.27 -3.26
N PRO A 275 9.87 -38.49 -4.10
CA PRO A 275 8.58 -37.94 -3.72
C PRO A 275 7.52 -39.05 -3.64
N ILE A 276 6.49 -38.83 -2.83
CA ILE A 276 5.35 -39.75 -2.68
C ILE A 276 4.56 -39.81 -4.00
N TYR A 277 4.33 -38.65 -4.61
CA TYR A 277 3.66 -38.49 -5.90
C TYR A 277 4.68 -38.12 -6.97
N ARG A 278 4.59 -38.75 -8.15
CA ARG A 278 5.48 -38.44 -9.28
C ARG A 278 5.08 -37.15 -9.99
N GLU A 279 3.79 -36.86 -10.06
CA GLU A 279 3.26 -35.69 -10.74
C GLU A 279 2.99 -34.55 -9.76
N CYS A 280 3.11 -33.31 -10.24
CA CYS A 280 2.83 -32.12 -9.46
C CYS A 280 1.33 -32.01 -9.14
N GLN A 281 0.99 -31.88 -7.87
CA GLN A 281 -0.40 -31.86 -7.39
C GLN A 281 -0.96 -30.43 -7.22
N THR A 282 -0.27 -29.41 -7.74
CA THR A 282 -0.63 -28.00 -7.47
C THR A 282 -1.65 -27.42 -8.44
N ASP A 283 -1.93 -28.10 -9.57
CA ASP A 283 -2.94 -27.64 -10.51
C ASP A 283 -4.36 -27.91 -9.95
N GLY A 284 -5.20 -26.88 -9.92
CA GLY A 284 -6.50 -26.92 -9.26
C GLY A 284 -6.47 -27.00 -7.73
N PHE A 285 -5.29 -26.96 -7.10
CA PHE A 285 -5.15 -27.02 -5.65
C PHE A 285 -5.68 -25.76 -4.98
N LEU A 286 -6.71 -25.90 -4.12
CA LEU A 286 -7.27 -24.78 -3.39
C LEU A 286 -6.37 -24.40 -2.19
N ILE A 287 -5.97 -23.14 -2.15
CA ILE A 287 -5.21 -22.58 -1.03
C ILE A 287 -6.14 -22.15 0.12
N GLU A 288 -5.55 -21.86 1.27
CA GLU A 288 -6.27 -21.37 2.44
C GLU A 288 -7.16 -20.15 2.12
N GLY A 289 -8.41 -20.20 2.59
CA GLY A 289 -9.43 -19.19 2.30
C GLY A 289 -10.31 -19.53 1.09
N ALA A 290 -9.87 -20.36 0.15
CA ALA A 290 -10.59 -20.56 -1.12
C ALA A 290 -11.75 -21.58 -1.06
N HIS A 291 -11.82 -22.45 -0.06
CA HIS A 291 -12.66 -23.67 -0.11
C HIS A 291 -14.15 -23.37 0.01
N GLY A 292 -14.51 -22.42 0.88
CA GLY A 292 -15.90 -22.01 1.11
C GLY A 292 -16.30 -20.69 0.46
N TRP A 293 -15.43 -20.08 -0.36
CA TRP A 293 -15.66 -18.74 -0.91
C TRP A 293 -16.88 -18.71 -1.85
N THR A 294 -17.70 -17.67 -1.71
CA THR A 294 -18.79 -17.35 -2.65
C THR A 294 -18.93 -15.84 -2.82
N PRO A 295 -19.43 -15.34 -3.97
CA PRO A 295 -19.64 -13.91 -4.18
C PRO A 295 -20.59 -13.26 -3.16
N THR A 296 -21.48 -14.04 -2.54
CA THR A 296 -22.49 -13.57 -1.57
C THR A 296 -22.09 -13.84 -0.11
N MET A 297 -20.90 -14.39 0.16
CA MET A 297 -20.45 -14.72 1.51
C MET A 297 -20.51 -13.53 2.48
N TYR A 298 -20.21 -12.32 1.99
CA TYR A 298 -20.24 -11.10 2.80
C TYR A 298 -21.61 -10.84 3.43
N ILE A 299 -22.71 -11.30 2.81
CA ILE A 299 -24.07 -11.14 3.34
C ILE A 299 -24.19 -11.85 4.69
N ARG A 300 -23.63 -13.06 4.83
CA ARG A 300 -23.62 -13.79 6.10
C ARG A 300 -22.75 -13.11 7.16
N LEU A 301 -21.62 -12.53 6.77
CA LEU A 301 -20.80 -11.74 7.69
C LEU A 301 -21.59 -10.53 8.24
N VAL A 302 -22.42 -9.89 7.42
CA VAL A 302 -23.32 -8.81 7.89
C VAL A 302 -24.42 -9.36 8.79
N GLN A 303 -25.13 -10.41 8.36
CA GLN A 303 -26.32 -10.95 9.04
C GLN A 303 -25.99 -11.64 10.36
N ASP A 304 -24.93 -12.46 10.40
CA ASP A 304 -24.60 -13.31 11.54
C ASP A 304 -23.77 -12.57 12.60
N PHE A 305 -22.99 -11.57 12.19
CA PHE A 305 -22.05 -10.86 13.09
C PHE A 305 -22.40 -9.38 13.30
N GLY A 306 -23.26 -8.79 12.46
CA GLY A 306 -23.57 -7.35 12.54
C GLY A 306 -22.42 -6.45 12.10
N LEU A 307 -21.61 -6.90 11.14
CA LEU A 307 -20.54 -6.11 10.53
C LEU A 307 -21.10 -5.08 9.54
N GLU A 308 -20.40 -3.95 9.41
CA GLU A 308 -20.64 -3.00 8.32
C GLU A 308 -20.43 -3.67 6.96
N MET A 309 -21.28 -3.36 5.97
CA MET A 309 -21.25 -4.01 4.65
C MET A 309 -19.88 -3.92 3.97
N GLU A 310 -19.24 -2.75 4.03
CA GLU A 310 -17.92 -2.53 3.44
C GLU A 310 -16.85 -3.43 4.09
N VAL A 311 -16.85 -3.53 5.42
CA VAL A 311 -15.95 -4.41 6.17
C VAL A 311 -16.21 -5.87 5.83
N ALA A 312 -17.47 -6.29 5.76
CA ALA A 312 -17.83 -7.65 5.39
C ALA A 312 -17.37 -8.01 3.96
N GLN A 313 -17.50 -7.10 3.00
CA GLN A 313 -17.02 -7.30 1.62
C GLN A 313 -15.50 -7.39 1.57
N HIS A 314 -14.81 -6.52 2.31
CA HIS A 314 -13.35 -6.56 2.47
C HIS A 314 -12.90 -7.91 3.03
N LEU A 315 -13.44 -8.33 4.17
CA LEU A 315 -13.05 -9.58 4.81
C LEU A 315 -13.30 -10.79 3.89
N ALA A 316 -14.45 -10.85 3.21
CA ALA A 316 -14.77 -11.93 2.29
C ALA A 316 -13.81 -11.98 1.08
N LYS A 317 -13.35 -10.83 0.58
CA LYS A 317 -12.37 -10.75 -0.53
C LYS A 317 -10.95 -11.13 -0.07
N SER A 318 -10.53 -10.68 1.12
CA SER A 318 -9.15 -10.86 1.60
C SER A 318 -8.89 -12.19 2.29
N TYR A 319 -9.86 -12.74 3.02
CA TYR A 319 -9.68 -13.96 3.83
C TYR A 319 -10.49 -15.15 3.33
N GLY A 320 -11.38 -14.94 2.35
CA GLY A 320 -12.27 -15.97 1.86
C GLY A 320 -13.07 -16.63 2.99
N ASP A 321 -13.09 -17.96 3.03
CA ASP A 321 -13.77 -18.71 4.10
C ASP A 321 -13.19 -18.50 5.50
N ARG A 322 -11.98 -17.95 5.64
CA ARG A 322 -11.41 -17.57 6.93
C ARG A 322 -12.01 -16.28 7.48
N ALA A 323 -12.74 -15.50 6.68
CA ALA A 323 -13.38 -14.26 7.11
C ALA A 323 -14.28 -14.44 8.34
N PHE A 324 -14.96 -15.59 8.46
CA PHE A 324 -15.77 -15.92 9.64
C PHE A 324 -14.93 -16.11 10.90
N ALA A 325 -13.72 -16.67 10.78
CA ALA A 325 -12.80 -16.78 11.91
C ALA A 325 -12.31 -15.38 12.34
N VAL A 326 -11.99 -14.52 11.36
CA VAL A 326 -11.64 -13.11 11.62
C VAL A 326 -12.77 -12.39 12.34
N ALA A 327 -14.01 -12.45 11.81
CA ALA A 327 -15.17 -11.77 12.38
C ALA A 327 -15.44 -12.17 13.84
N LYS A 328 -15.21 -13.45 14.21
CA LYS A 328 -15.36 -13.92 15.60
C LYS A 328 -14.42 -13.25 16.61
N MET A 329 -13.31 -12.68 16.16
CA MET A 329 -12.34 -11.98 17.03
C MET A 329 -12.60 -10.48 17.12
N ALA A 330 -13.60 -9.95 16.43
CA ALA A 330 -13.88 -8.52 16.40
C ALA A 330 -14.49 -8.04 17.72
N ALA A 331 -13.98 -6.93 18.24
CA ALA A 331 -14.53 -6.30 19.42
C ALA A 331 -15.90 -5.65 19.15
N MET A 332 -16.73 -5.59 20.19
CA MET A 332 -17.98 -4.83 20.20
C MET A 332 -17.69 -3.35 20.00
N THR A 333 -18.43 -2.68 19.12
CA THR A 333 -18.26 -1.23 18.87
C THR A 333 -18.93 -0.36 19.94
N GLY A 334 -19.93 -0.91 20.65
CA GLY A 334 -20.81 -0.16 21.54
C GLY A 334 -21.90 0.65 20.82
N LYS A 335 -21.98 0.56 19.48
CA LYS A 335 -23.01 1.22 18.67
C LYS A 335 -24.18 0.26 18.41
N ARG A 336 -25.34 0.81 18.05
CA ARG A 336 -26.48 0.01 17.54
C ARG A 336 -26.10 -0.68 16.21
N TRP A 337 -25.30 -0.01 15.40
CA TRP A 337 -24.75 -0.52 14.15
C TRP A 337 -23.47 0.24 13.79
N PRO A 338 -22.43 -0.42 13.23
CA PRO A 338 -22.24 -1.87 13.23
C PRO A 338 -22.07 -2.41 14.66
N ILE A 339 -22.43 -3.67 14.91
CA ILE A 339 -22.42 -4.28 16.26
C ILE A 339 -20.99 -4.59 16.71
N ILE A 340 -20.20 -5.18 15.81
CA ILE A 340 -18.78 -5.53 16.02
C ILE A 340 -17.89 -4.95 14.92
N GLY A 341 -16.57 -5.01 15.13
CA GLY A 341 -15.58 -4.57 14.15
C GLY A 341 -15.25 -3.10 14.32
N LYS A 342 -14.32 -2.81 15.24
CA LYS A 342 -13.83 -1.44 15.41
C LYS A 342 -12.84 -1.15 14.28
N LYS A 343 -13.21 -0.25 13.37
CA LYS A 343 -12.31 0.25 12.33
C LYS A 343 -11.06 0.86 12.98
N ILE A 344 -9.89 0.50 12.46
CA ILE A 344 -8.59 1.01 12.89
C ILE A 344 -8.36 2.43 12.36
N HIS A 345 -8.88 2.71 11.17
CA HIS A 345 -8.95 4.05 10.59
C HIS A 345 -10.35 4.24 10.02
N PRO A 346 -11.03 5.38 10.26
CA PRO A 346 -12.45 5.56 9.89
C PRO A 346 -12.72 5.41 8.38
N GLU A 347 -11.76 5.81 7.54
CA GLU A 347 -11.88 5.78 6.07
C GLU A 347 -11.61 4.42 5.43
N PHE A 348 -11.09 3.43 6.18
CA PHE A 348 -10.69 2.14 5.63
C PHE A 348 -11.45 0.99 6.30
N PRO A 349 -11.70 -0.12 5.59
CA PRO A 349 -12.48 -1.24 6.11
C PRO A 349 -11.70 -2.15 7.07
N TYR A 350 -10.51 -1.74 7.52
CA TYR A 350 -9.65 -2.55 8.39
C TYR A 350 -10.10 -2.51 9.83
N ILE A 351 -10.29 -3.66 10.46
CA ILE A 351 -10.76 -3.77 11.84
C ILE A 351 -9.74 -4.37 12.80
N ASP A 352 -9.94 -4.16 14.10
CA ASP A 352 -9.17 -4.72 15.20
C ASP A 352 -8.96 -6.24 15.10
N ALA A 353 -9.98 -6.96 14.64
CA ALA A 353 -9.94 -8.41 14.47
C ALA A 353 -8.87 -8.88 13.48
N GLU A 354 -8.60 -8.10 12.42
CA GLU A 354 -7.59 -8.43 11.41
C GLU A 354 -6.18 -8.36 11.97
N ILE A 355 -5.94 -7.47 12.94
CA ILE A 355 -4.64 -7.38 13.61
C ILE A 355 -4.41 -8.61 14.47
N ARG A 356 -5.42 -9.00 15.26
CA ARG A 356 -5.37 -10.22 16.08
C ARG A 356 -5.19 -11.45 15.20
N TYR A 357 -5.93 -11.54 14.09
CA TYR A 357 -5.76 -12.64 13.15
C TYR A 357 -4.39 -12.64 12.47
N GLY A 358 -3.91 -11.47 12.04
CA GLY A 358 -2.63 -11.35 11.36
C GLY A 358 -1.44 -11.77 12.22
N VAL A 359 -1.51 -11.58 13.55
CA VAL A 359 -0.53 -12.15 14.49
C VAL A 359 -0.54 -13.69 14.45
N ARG A 360 -1.72 -14.32 14.36
CA ARG A 360 -1.86 -15.77 14.18
C ARG A 360 -1.40 -16.23 12.78
N GLU A 361 -1.37 -15.33 11.81
CA GLU A 361 -0.73 -15.50 10.50
C GLU A 361 0.74 -15.06 10.50
N TYR A 362 1.44 -15.21 11.63
CA TYR A 362 2.87 -14.96 11.79
C TYR A 362 3.33 -13.51 11.49
N ALA A 363 2.47 -12.51 11.70
CA ALA A 363 2.93 -11.12 11.74
C ALA A 363 3.70 -10.87 13.06
N CYS A 364 4.98 -10.53 12.94
CA CYS A 364 5.88 -10.35 14.09
C CYS A 364 6.30 -8.89 14.31
N THR A 365 6.02 -8.01 13.35
CA THR A 365 6.40 -6.59 13.39
C THR A 365 5.25 -5.70 12.96
N ALA A 366 5.25 -4.44 13.40
CA ALA A 366 4.25 -3.45 12.99
C ALA A 366 4.23 -3.26 11.46
N VAL A 367 5.38 -3.36 10.79
CA VAL A 367 5.50 -3.31 9.33
C VAL A 367 4.80 -4.50 8.66
N ASP A 368 4.92 -5.72 9.21
CA ASP A 368 4.20 -6.88 8.67
C ASP A 368 2.68 -6.65 8.69
N MET A 369 2.19 -6.01 9.74
CA MET A 369 0.77 -5.72 9.89
C MET A 369 0.31 -4.63 8.94
N ILE A 370 0.85 -3.41 9.09
CA ILE A 370 0.36 -2.21 8.39
C ILE A 370 0.59 -2.27 6.87
N ALA A 371 1.65 -2.94 6.44
CA ALA A 371 2.03 -3.02 5.03
C ALA A 371 1.54 -4.30 4.36
N ARG A 372 1.65 -5.47 5.01
CA ARG A 372 1.45 -6.78 4.35
C ARG A 372 0.15 -7.48 4.72
N ARG A 373 -0.41 -7.25 5.93
CA ARG A 373 -1.72 -7.81 6.31
C ARG A 373 -2.87 -6.88 5.96
N LEU A 374 -2.70 -5.58 6.25
CA LEU A 374 -3.71 -4.55 6.05
C LEU A 374 -3.53 -3.77 4.75
N ARG A 375 -2.36 -3.81 4.08
CA ARG A 375 -2.05 -2.97 2.89
C ARG A 375 -2.17 -1.45 3.08
N LEU A 376 -2.53 -0.95 4.27
CA LEU A 376 -2.83 0.46 4.53
C LEU A 376 -1.63 1.37 4.18
N ALA A 377 -0.40 0.92 4.46
CA ALA A 377 0.81 1.66 4.09
C ALA A 377 0.95 1.91 2.58
N PHE A 378 0.45 0.98 1.75
CA PHE A 378 0.45 1.10 0.30
C PHE A 378 -0.76 1.87 -0.23
N LEU A 379 -1.85 2.00 0.52
CA LEU A 379 -3.03 2.73 0.07
C LEU A 379 -2.97 4.20 0.44
N ASN A 380 -2.59 4.50 1.67
CA ASN A 380 -2.48 5.86 2.17
C ASN A 380 -1.48 5.90 3.33
N VAL A 381 -0.33 6.50 3.08
CA VAL A 381 0.78 6.53 4.04
C VAL A 381 0.45 7.38 5.27
N GLN A 382 -0.41 8.39 5.13
CA GLN A 382 -0.85 9.24 6.23
C GLN A 382 -1.82 8.48 7.13
N ALA A 383 -2.84 7.84 6.55
CA ALA A 383 -3.77 7.00 7.29
C ALA A 383 -3.06 5.83 7.99
N ALA A 384 -2.02 5.27 7.37
CA ALA A 384 -1.16 4.27 7.98
C ALA A 384 -0.41 4.79 9.21
N ALA A 385 0.10 6.03 9.15
CA ALA A 385 0.76 6.67 10.28
C ALA A 385 -0.22 6.97 11.43
N GLU A 386 -1.44 7.41 11.13
CA GLU A 386 -2.50 7.66 12.10
C GLU A 386 -2.99 6.36 12.77
N ALA A 387 -3.09 5.28 12.01
CA ALA A 387 -3.46 3.96 12.49
C ALA A 387 -2.38 3.29 13.35
N LEU A 388 -1.11 3.63 13.13
CA LEU A 388 0.05 2.89 13.66
C LEU A 388 0.03 2.71 15.20
N PRO A 389 -0.29 3.72 16.03
CA PRO A 389 -0.36 3.54 17.48
C PRO A 389 -1.37 2.48 17.90
N ALA A 390 -2.57 2.49 17.31
CA ALA A 390 -3.62 1.51 17.59
C ALA A 390 -3.21 0.10 17.13
N VAL A 391 -2.54 -0.01 15.98
CA VAL A 391 -2.00 -1.29 15.49
C VAL A 391 -0.99 -1.86 16.48
N VAL A 392 -0.03 -1.04 16.92
CA VAL A 392 1.02 -1.48 17.85
C VAL A 392 0.45 -1.89 19.19
N GLU A 393 -0.56 -1.18 19.71
CA GLU A 393 -1.18 -1.54 20.98
C GLU A 393 -1.85 -2.93 20.91
N ILE A 394 -2.65 -3.19 19.85
CA ILE A 394 -3.30 -4.50 19.68
C ILE A 394 -2.26 -5.60 19.45
N MET A 395 -1.21 -5.35 18.66
CA MET A 395 -0.12 -6.32 18.49
C MET A 395 0.63 -6.59 19.80
N ALA A 396 0.83 -5.56 20.62
CA ALA A 396 1.50 -5.68 21.90
C ALA A 396 0.72 -6.53 22.89
N GLU A 397 -0.62 -6.44 22.89
CA GLU A 397 -1.48 -7.34 23.66
C GLU A 397 -1.28 -8.80 23.25
N GLU A 398 -1.33 -9.09 21.94
CA GLU A 398 -1.25 -10.46 21.42
C GLU A 398 0.16 -11.07 21.58
N LEU A 399 1.20 -10.27 21.35
CA LEU A 399 2.61 -10.70 21.38
C LEU A 399 3.30 -10.44 22.73
N LYS A 400 2.60 -9.81 23.68
CA LYS A 400 3.10 -9.43 25.00
C LYS A 400 4.34 -8.54 24.93
N TRP A 401 4.30 -7.50 24.09
CA TRP A 401 5.40 -6.55 23.96
C TRP A 401 5.52 -5.65 25.19
N SER A 402 6.76 -5.33 25.57
CA SER A 402 7.05 -4.29 26.57
C SER A 402 6.87 -2.90 25.97
N GLU A 403 6.76 -1.87 26.82
CA GLU A 403 6.71 -0.46 26.36
C GLU A 403 7.93 -0.08 25.51
N ALA A 404 9.12 -0.61 25.84
CA ALA A 404 10.32 -0.41 25.03
C ALA A 404 10.19 -1.04 23.63
N GLU A 405 9.59 -2.22 23.53
CA GLU A 405 9.35 -2.88 22.25
C GLU A 405 8.26 -2.18 21.44
N LYS A 406 7.17 -1.70 22.08
CA LYS A 406 6.16 -0.84 21.43
C LYS A 406 6.82 0.38 20.80
N ALA A 407 7.63 1.11 21.56
CA ALA A 407 8.34 2.29 21.08
C ALA A 407 9.28 1.96 19.91
N ARG A 408 9.99 0.82 19.98
CA ARG A 408 10.86 0.34 18.88
C ARG A 408 10.05 0.04 17.62
N GLN A 409 8.92 -0.64 17.74
CA GLN A 409 8.05 -1.01 16.63
C GLN A 409 7.41 0.22 15.97
N ILE A 410 6.95 1.19 16.76
CA ILE A 410 6.48 2.48 16.25
C ILE A 410 7.60 3.16 15.46
N LYS A 411 8.79 3.31 16.06
CA LYS A 411 9.93 3.96 15.39
C LYS A 411 10.28 3.30 14.06
N THR A 412 10.46 1.98 14.04
CA THR A 412 10.81 1.25 12.82
C THR A 412 9.72 1.33 11.76
N ALA A 413 8.44 1.23 12.14
CA ALA A 413 7.35 1.38 11.20
C ALA A 413 7.23 2.82 10.67
N SER A 414 7.43 3.84 11.51
CA SER A 414 7.48 5.24 11.07
C SER A 414 8.64 5.48 10.10
N GLU A 415 9.82 4.91 10.33
CA GLU A 415 10.95 4.98 9.39
C GLU A 415 10.63 4.32 8.05
N PHE A 416 9.92 3.19 8.06
CA PHE A 416 9.43 2.51 6.85
C PHE A 416 8.42 3.38 6.08
N LEU A 417 7.41 3.95 6.76
CA LEU A 417 6.43 4.85 6.14
C LEU A 417 7.10 6.10 5.55
N ALA A 418 8.06 6.66 6.31
CA ALA A 418 8.87 7.82 5.92
C ALA A 418 9.65 7.57 4.62
N ASN A 419 10.43 6.50 4.58
CA ASN A 419 11.44 6.28 3.56
C ASN A 419 10.97 5.43 2.37
N GLU A 420 10.17 4.40 2.62
CA GLU A 420 9.84 3.39 1.61
C GLU A 420 8.44 3.59 1.02
N MET A 421 7.52 4.22 1.76
CA MET A 421 6.12 4.47 1.35
C MET A 421 5.84 5.92 0.93
N GLY A 422 6.90 6.73 0.72
CA GLY A 422 6.80 8.05 0.09
C GLY A 422 6.41 9.21 1.01
N GLN A 423 6.27 9.02 2.33
CA GLN A 423 5.85 10.10 3.23
C GLN A 423 6.87 11.25 3.32
N MET A 424 8.17 10.97 3.37
CA MET A 424 9.18 12.04 3.36
C MET A 424 9.23 12.79 2.03
N VAL A 425 9.04 12.07 0.93
CA VAL A 425 8.99 12.66 -0.41
C VAL A 425 7.80 13.61 -0.51
N ASN A 426 6.65 13.20 0.03
CA ASN A 426 5.49 14.08 0.21
C ASN A 426 5.81 15.32 1.07
N ARG A 427 6.50 15.17 2.22
CA ARG A 427 6.88 16.31 3.08
C ARG A 427 7.86 17.26 2.40
N ALA A 428 8.97 16.75 1.87
CA ALA A 428 9.99 17.56 1.21
C ALA A 428 9.44 18.30 -0.02
N SER A 429 8.46 17.71 -0.72
CA SER A 429 7.76 18.40 -1.82
C SER A 429 6.95 19.61 -1.31
N ARG A 430 6.37 19.56 -0.10
CA ARG A 430 5.64 20.66 0.53
C ARG A 430 6.59 21.77 1.01
N ASP A 431 7.71 21.39 1.62
CA ASP A 431 8.67 22.33 2.21
C ASP A 431 9.34 23.22 1.15
N LYS A 432 9.49 22.71 -0.08
CA LYS A 432 10.10 23.43 -1.22
C LYS A 432 9.15 24.41 -1.91
N ILE A 433 7.88 24.51 -1.49
CA ILE A 433 6.90 25.37 -2.16
C ILE A 433 7.12 26.82 -1.71
N PRO A 434 7.54 27.73 -2.61
CA PRO A 434 7.54 29.15 -2.29
C PRO A 434 6.11 29.62 -2.05
N ILE A 435 5.89 30.46 -1.04
CA ILE A 435 4.58 31.05 -0.75
C ILE A 435 4.20 31.93 -1.95
N ASN A 436 3.34 31.42 -2.83
CA ASN A 436 2.87 32.12 -4.03
C ASN A 436 1.42 32.58 -3.85
N LEU A 437 1.22 33.38 -2.80
CA LEU A 437 -0.06 33.97 -2.43
C LEU A 437 -0.04 35.47 -2.73
N SER A 438 -1.13 35.97 -3.30
CA SER A 438 -1.34 37.41 -3.45
C SER A 438 -1.43 38.09 -2.09
N LYS A 439 -1.17 39.40 -2.04
CA LYS A 439 -1.29 40.19 -0.80
C LYS A 439 -2.69 40.07 -0.16
N ALA A 440 -3.73 39.98 -0.98
CA ALA A 440 -5.11 39.81 -0.52
C ALA A 440 -5.32 38.44 0.14
N GLU A 441 -4.83 37.36 -0.48
CA GLU A 441 -4.94 36.00 0.08
C GLU A 441 -4.18 35.87 1.39
N ILE A 442 -2.97 36.43 1.47
CA ILE A 442 -2.18 36.45 2.72
C ILE A 442 -2.96 37.15 3.83
N GLN A 443 -3.59 38.29 3.54
CA GLN A 443 -4.40 39.00 4.54
C GLN A 443 -5.60 38.18 4.99
N THR A 444 -6.30 37.51 4.07
CA THR A 444 -7.42 36.61 4.40
C THR A 444 -6.97 35.49 5.32
N TYR A 445 -5.87 34.81 5.01
CA TYR A 445 -5.38 33.71 5.84
C TYR A 445 -4.85 34.18 7.20
N ILE A 446 -4.15 35.32 7.26
CA ILE A 446 -3.76 35.92 8.55
C ILE A 446 -5.00 36.23 9.39
N LYS A 447 -6.05 36.80 8.80
CA LYS A 447 -7.31 37.07 9.49
C LYS A 447 -7.93 35.79 10.04
N ARG A 448 -8.06 34.73 9.24
CA ARG A 448 -8.57 33.42 9.67
C ARG A 448 -7.77 32.85 10.84
N PHE A 449 -6.45 32.88 10.74
CA PHE A 449 -5.56 32.41 11.81
C PHE A 449 -5.76 33.19 13.11
N GLN A 450 -5.86 34.52 13.04
CA GLN A 450 -6.08 35.38 14.20
C GLN A 450 -7.47 35.21 14.84
N ILE A 451 -8.49 34.84 14.07
CA ILE A 451 -9.82 34.53 14.61
C ILE A 451 -9.76 33.28 15.50
N ILE A 452 -8.95 32.29 15.12
CA ILE A 452 -8.75 31.05 15.87
C ILE A 452 -7.82 31.28 17.07
N ASP A 453 -6.70 31.99 16.89
CA ASP A 453 -5.78 32.40 17.95
C ASP A 453 -6.29 33.64 18.71
N LYS A 454 -7.43 33.48 19.40
CA LYS A 454 -8.07 34.56 20.18
C LYS A 454 -7.15 35.16 21.25
N ASP A 455 -6.22 34.36 21.77
CA ASP A 455 -5.29 34.76 22.82
C ASP A 455 -4.03 35.47 22.25
N ARG A 456 -3.90 35.59 20.91
CA ARG A 456 -2.77 36.22 20.20
C ARG A 456 -1.40 35.66 20.60
N LYS A 457 -1.32 34.33 20.75
CA LYS A 457 -0.10 33.62 21.11
C LYS A 457 0.91 33.55 19.96
N GLY A 458 0.44 33.74 18.73
CA GLY A 458 1.23 33.56 17.51
C GLY A 458 1.21 32.11 16.97
N PHE A 459 0.49 31.22 17.65
CA PHE A 459 0.30 29.82 17.25
C PHE A 459 -1.10 29.32 17.63
N VAL A 460 -1.60 28.33 16.90
CA VAL A 460 -2.87 27.65 17.17
C VAL A 460 -2.61 26.29 17.82
N SER A 461 -3.22 26.05 18.97
CA SER A 461 -3.11 24.83 19.76
C SER A 461 -4.37 23.96 19.69
N ILE A 462 -4.28 22.72 20.19
CA ILE A 462 -5.44 21.81 20.38
C ILE A 462 -6.59 22.50 21.11
N ASN A 463 -6.29 23.33 22.12
CA ASN A 463 -7.32 24.02 22.90
C ASN A 463 -8.02 25.13 22.10
N ASP A 464 -7.34 25.74 21.13
CA ASP A 464 -7.93 26.76 20.26
C ASP A 464 -8.86 26.13 19.23
N ILE A 465 -8.42 25.03 18.60
CA ILE A 465 -9.25 24.21 17.70
C ILE A 465 -10.50 23.71 18.44
N ARG A 466 -10.34 23.19 19.67
CA ARG A 466 -11.47 22.77 20.51
C ARG A 466 -12.45 23.91 20.78
N ARG A 467 -11.94 25.10 21.12
CA ARG A 467 -12.79 26.27 21.39
C ARG A 467 -13.55 26.71 20.15
N SER A 468 -12.88 26.80 19.00
CA SER A 468 -13.48 27.16 17.70
C SER A 468 -14.60 26.18 17.30
N LEU A 469 -14.32 24.88 17.32
CA LEU A 469 -15.32 23.86 16.99
C LEU A 469 -16.52 23.92 17.95
N LYS A 470 -16.27 24.13 19.24
CA LYS A 470 -17.33 24.28 20.25
C LYS A 470 -18.19 25.54 20.05
N SER A 471 -17.60 26.67 19.65
CA SER A 471 -18.39 27.88 19.33
C SER A 471 -19.33 27.67 18.14
N MET A 472 -18.98 26.77 17.22
CA MET A 472 -19.84 26.39 16.09
C MET A 472 -20.87 25.28 16.45
N GLY A 473 -20.98 24.89 17.71
CA GLY A 473 -21.90 23.83 18.15
C GLY A 473 -21.41 22.40 17.88
N LEU A 474 -20.14 22.23 17.51
CA LEU A 474 -19.51 20.92 17.29
C LEU A 474 -18.79 20.49 18.58
N THR A 475 -19.00 19.24 19.00
CA THR A 475 -18.29 18.64 20.16
C THR A 475 -17.41 17.48 19.71
N PRO A 476 -16.28 17.77 19.06
CA PRO A 476 -15.38 16.75 18.54
C PRO A 476 -14.65 16.02 19.69
N SER A 477 -14.30 14.76 19.45
CA SER A 477 -13.44 13.99 20.33
C SER A 477 -12.02 14.59 20.38
N GLN A 478 -11.25 14.23 21.42
CA GLN A 478 -9.86 14.67 21.50
C GLN A 478 -8.99 14.13 20.37
N GLU A 479 -9.31 12.94 19.87
CA GLU A 479 -8.66 12.30 18.71
C GLU A 479 -8.94 13.09 17.43
N GLU A 480 -10.19 13.52 17.21
CA GLU A 480 -10.58 14.32 16.03
C GLU A 480 -9.84 15.67 16.01
N ILE A 481 -9.72 16.33 17.17
CA ILE A 481 -8.99 17.59 17.29
C ILE A 481 -7.49 17.39 17.03
N SER A 482 -6.90 16.33 17.58
CA SER A 482 -5.49 16.02 17.38
C SER A 482 -5.20 15.75 15.90
N ALA A 483 -6.11 15.05 15.21
CA ALA A 483 -5.98 14.73 13.80
C ALA A 483 -6.03 15.99 12.90
N ILE A 484 -6.90 16.97 13.23
CA ILE A 484 -6.94 18.26 12.53
C ILE A 484 -5.59 19.00 12.63
N LEU A 485 -4.97 18.98 13.81
CA LEU A 485 -3.70 19.68 14.03
C LEU A 485 -2.52 18.98 13.34
N SER A 486 -2.46 17.65 13.42
CA SER A 486 -1.36 16.86 12.85
C SER A 486 -1.27 16.92 11.32
N GLU A 487 -2.34 17.36 10.63
CA GLU A 487 -2.31 17.54 9.17
C GLU A 487 -1.39 18.67 8.73
N ILE A 488 -1.19 19.67 9.58
CA ILE A 488 -0.54 20.94 9.23
C ILE A 488 0.66 21.23 10.10
N ASP A 489 0.74 20.65 11.29
CA ASP A 489 1.90 20.79 12.16
C ASP A 489 3.13 20.14 11.50
N VAL A 490 3.83 20.92 10.67
CA VAL A 490 5.02 20.51 9.93
C VAL A 490 6.18 20.24 10.90
N THR A 491 6.18 20.93 12.04
CA THR A 491 7.25 20.89 13.05
C THR A 491 7.02 19.82 14.14
N TYR A 492 5.84 19.21 14.19
CA TYR A 492 5.41 18.21 15.18
C TYR A 492 5.57 18.69 16.64
N ASN A 493 5.51 20.00 16.88
CA ASN A 493 5.63 20.58 18.21
C ASN A 493 4.27 20.68 18.94
N GLY A 494 3.18 20.21 18.32
CA GLY A 494 1.82 20.29 18.84
C GLY A 494 1.22 21.69 18.73
N GLN A 495 1.79 22.55 17.88
CA GLN A 495 1.39 23.93 17.65
C GLN A 495 1.43 24.23 16.15
N LEU A 496 0.49 25.05 15.67
CA LEU A 496 0.48 25.50 14.29
C LEU A 496 0.90 26.98 14.23
N GLU A 497 2.03 27.26 13.60
CA GLU A 497 2.49 28.64 13.39
C GLU A 497 1.85 29.26 12.13
N ILE A 498 1.87 30.59 12.05
CA ILE A 498 1.31 31.31 10.88
C ILE A 498 2.03 30.96 9.58
N GLN A 499 3.34 30.68 9.65
CA GLN A 499 4.14 30.31 8.48
C GLN A 499 3.69 28.95 7.93
N ASP A 500 3.52 27.96 8.81
CA ASP A 500 2.97 26.64 8.46
C ASP A 500 1.60 26.76 7.80
N TYR A 501 0.74 27.62 8.36
CA TYR A 501 -0.59 27.86 7.81
C TYR A 501 -0.53 28.49 6.41
N LEU A 502 0.28 29.53 6.20
CA LEU A 502 0.44 30.17 4.88
C LEU A 502 1.09 29.23 3.85
N GLN A 503 2.08 28.44 4.26
CA GLN A 503 2.71 27.45 3.41
C GLN A 503 1.71 26.37 3.00
N MET A 504 0.89 25.88 3.93
CA MET A 504 -0.19 24.95 3.63
C MET A 504 -1.21 25.56 2.66
N MET A 505 -1.68 26.78 2.90
CA MET A 505 -2.65 27.42 2.00
C MET A 505 -2.06 27.64 0.60
N SER A 506 -0.77 27.97 0.50
CA SER A 506 -0.05 28.03 -0.77
C SER A 506 0.03 26.66 -1.44
N ALA A 507 0.27 25.59 -0.67
CA ALA A 507 0.33 24.22 -1.17
C ALA A 507 -1.03 23.67 -1.62
N ILE A 508 -2.12 24.05 -0.94
CA ILE A 508 -3.49 23.74 -1.37
C ILE A 508 -3.80 24.45 -2.69
N LYS A 509 -3.46 25.75 -2.78
CA LYS A 509 -3.67 26.55 -4.00
C LYS A 509 -2.88 26.02 -5.19
N SER A 510 -1.66 25.53 -4.98
CA SER A 510 -0.81 24.97 -6.03
C SER A 510 -1.07 23.49 -6.31
N GLY A 511 -2.07 22.86 -5.68
CA GLY A 511 -2.39 21.44 -5.88
C GLY A 511 -1.35 20.46 -5.32
N HIS A 512 -0.41 20.90 -4.48
CA HIS A 512 0.53 20.01 -3.80
C HIS A 512 -0.07 19.37 -2.53
N VAL A 513 -1.21 19.89 -2.06
CA VAL A 513 -2.02 19.31 -1.00
C VAL A 513 -3.48 19.27 -1.48
N ALA A 514 -4.13 18.11 -1.43
CA ALA A 514 -5.48 17.93 -1.96
C ALA A 514 -6.55 18.74 -1.20
N TYR A 515 -6.50 18.72 0.14
CA TYR A 515 -7.39 19.45 1.05
C TYR A 515 -6.90 19.38 2.52
N SER A 516 -7.34 20.29 3.40
CA SER A 516 -7.02 20.27 4.85
C SER A 516 -8.28 20.48 5.70
N ARG A 517 -8.46 19.66 6.75
CA ARG A 517 -9.57 19.79 7.71
C ARG A 517 -9.52 21.13 8.43
N PHE A 518 -8.33 21.59 8.79
CA PHE A 518 -8.16 22.87 9.45
C PHE A 518 -8.42 24.05 8.52
N ALA A 519 -8.04 23.98 7.24
CA ALA A 519 -8.37 25.04 6.28
C ALA A 519 -9.90 25.24 6.20
N ARG A 520 -10.66 24.13 6.15
CA ARG A 520 -12.13 24.16 6.21
C ARG A 520 -12.65 24.69 7.54
N MET A 521 -12.10 24.24 8.66
CA MET A 521 -12.48 24.74 9.99
C MET A 521 -12.25 26.26 10.08
N ALA A 522 -11.13 26.75 9.57
CA ALA A 522 -10.79 28.17 9.58
C ALA A 522 -11.73 29.01 8.71
N GLU A 523 -12.19 28.46 7.59
CA GLU A 523 -13.26 29.05 6.77
C GLU A 523 -14.58 29.13 7.52
N MET A 524 -14.99 28.02 8.15
CA MET A 524 -16.23 27.97 8.92
C MET A 524 -16.22 28.92 10.12
N GLU A 525 -15.10 29.02 10.83
CA GLU A 525 -14.95 29.93 11.97
C GLU A 525 -14.98 31.40 11.51
N GLU A 526 -14.40 31.73 10.36
CA GLU A 526 -14.52 33.07 9.77
C GLU A 526 -15.98 33.41 9.44
N GLU A 527 -16.69 32.52 8.75
CA GLU A 527 -18.12 32.71 8.44
C GLU A 527 -18.97 32.87 9.70
N HIS A 528 -18.68 32.08 10.74
CA HIS A 528 -19.35 32.17 12.03
C HIS A 528 -19.08 33.51 12.73
N HIS A 529 -17.80 33.92 12.78
CA HIS A 529 -17.38 35.19 13.38
C HIS A 529 -18.00 36.40 12.65
N GLU A 530 -18.09 36.36 11.32
CA GLU A 530 -18.74 37.41 10.53
C GLU A 530 -20.25 37.49 10.81
N LYS A 531 -20.94 36.34 10.88
CA LYS A 531 -22.38 36.29 11.26
C LYS A 531 -22.61 36.85 12.67
N GLU A 532 -21.78 36.52 13.65
CA GLU A 532 -21.87 37.10 14.99
C GLU A 532 -21.61 38.61 14.99
N ALA A 533 -20.65 39.09 14.21
CA ALA A 533 -20.35 40.52 14.09
C ALA A 533 -21.52 41.29 13.43
N LEU A 534 -22.19 40.70 12.44
CA LEU A 534 -23.42 41.22 11.82
C LEU A 534 -24.58 41.27 12.83
N ASN A 535 -24.80 40.20 13.59
CA ASN A 535 -25.84 40.15 14.63
C ASN A 535 -25.59 41.15 15.77
N LYS A 536 -24.33 41.42 16.13
CA LYS A 536 -23.96 42.46 17.11
C LYS A 536 -24.14 43.89 16.56
N LYS A 537 -24.03 44.09 15.24
CA LYS A 537 -24.27 45.39 14.58
C LYS A 537 -25.75 45.70 14.38
N ILE A 538 -26.60 44.68 14.27
CA ILE A 538 -28.06 44.83 14.28
C ILE A 538 -28.51 44.82 15.75
N THR A 539 -28.25 45.91 16.46
CA THR A 539 -28.96 46.16 17.72
C THR A 539 -30.44 46.37 17.40
N VAL A 540 -31.30 45.60 18.08
CA VAL A 540 -32.76 45.78 18.05
C VAL A 540 -33.09 47.06 18.81
N GLU A 541 -32.73 48.21 18.24
CA GLU A 541 -33.19 49.55 18.64
C GLU A 541 -33.86 50.22 17.43
N ARG A 542 -34.89 49.56 16.90
CA ARG A 542 -35.99 50.23 16.19
C ARG A 542 -37.30 49.51 16.48
N SER A 543 -37.67 49.49 17.76
CA SER A 543 -39.08 49.52 18.15
C SER A 543 -39.53 50.98 18.18
N GLY A 544 -40.41 51.40 17.25
CA GLY A 544 -41.11 52.68 17.39
C GLY A 544 -41.62 53.31 16.09
N GLY A 545 -42.94 53.24 15.88
CA GLY A 545 -43.73 54.14 15.01
C GLY A 545 -43.91 53.66 13.56
N GLY A 546 -45.11 53.58 13.00
CA GLY A 546 -46.45 53.91 13.48
C GLY A 546 -47.50 53.50 12.44
N LEU A 547 -48.73 53.32 12.94
CA LEU A 547 -50.03 53.11 12.28
C LEU A 547 -50.11 52.22 11.03
#